data_AF-A0A522RIW2-F1
#
_entry.id   AF-A0A522RIW2-F1
#
_cell.length_a   1.000
_cell.length_b   1.000
_cell.length_c   1.000
_cell.angle_alpha   90.00
_cell.angle_beta   90.00
_cell.angle_gamma   90.00
#
_symmetry.space_group_name_H-M   'P 1'
#
loop_
_entity.id
_entity.type
_entity.pdbx_description
1 polymer ?
#
loop_
_entity_poly.entity_id
_entity_poly.type
_entity_poly.pdbx_seq_one_letter_code
_entity_poly.pdbx_strand_id
1 'polypeptide(L)'
;MGLALLGASRFSQEGWQQPSYRRLQMRLSTLCVATALAVGSIGMAQAVPVNFVQNGDFSQTTSPKSNPTQFGQNSGTNSSGTWGGQFVTDWLSTPYKNSTGYSIWEPSASLAGSVQPTSQFGSTGRPLVASVTAPPVGAGTFIAMDGESAYSVVVSQAINGLTKGQAYLVSFYWGGAETTKATKTTTINLTVSLGSQSHTTPTLTQPAGAFSGWQLESFKFVANSTSELLSFLSMGTPAGLPPMALLTGVSMHKVPEPSVLAMFGGGLLGLGLLTVFARRNAARRCQMADGSDIA
;
A
#
# COMPACT_ATOMS: atom_id res chain seq x y z
N MET A 1 30.79 -42.83 -39.71
CA MET A 1 31.37 -43.66 -40.80
C MET A 1 30.26 -43.94 -41.81
N GLY A 2 30.55 -43.79 -43.10
CA GLY A 2 29.63 -43.88 -44.24
C GLY A 2 29.42 -42.49 -44.87
N LEU A 3 30.21 -41.99 -45.82
CA LEU A 3 30.95 -42.50 -46.99
C LEU A 3 30.08 -42.85 -48.21
N ALA A 4 30.42 -42.17 -49.32
CA ALA A 4 30.07 -42.40 -50.75
C ALA A 4 28.72 -41.79 -51.23
N LEU A 5 28.54 -41.20 -52.43
CA LEU A 5 29.23 -41.19 -53.73
C LEU A 5 28.99 -39.82 -54.43
N LEU A 6 30.00 -39.20 -55.05
CA LEU A 6 30.28 -39.13 -56.50
C LEU A 6 29.18 -38.53 -57.41
N GLY A 7 29.56 -37.48 -58.15
CA GLY A 7 28.79 -36.95 -59.27
C GLY A 7 29.44 -35.72 -59.90
N ALA A 8 30.50 -35.94 -60.68
CA ALA A 8 31.12 -34.90 -61.52
C ALA A 8 30.35 -34.76 -62.84
N SER A 9 30.09 -33.53 -63.28
CA SER A 9 29.89 -33.24 -64.71
C SER A 9 30.47 -31.86 -65.04
N ARG A 10 31.45 -31.89 -65.95
CA ARG A 10 32.02 -30.72 -66.61
C ARG A 10 31.01 -30.21 -67.63
N PHE A 11 30.78 -28.90 -67.67
CA PHE A 11 30.30 -28.24 -68.88
C PHE A 11 31.21 -27.06 -69.21
N SER A 12 31.50 -26.97 -70.48
CA SER A 12 32.52 -26.15 -71.11
C SER A 12 31.87 -24.92 -71.74
N GLN A 13 32.63 -23.83 -71.66
CA GLN A 13 32.81 -22.80 -72.68
C GLN A 13 31.84 -21.63 -72.86
N GLU A 14 32.54 -20.56 -73.25
CA GLU A 14 32.17 -19.40 -74.05
C GLU A 14 31.61 -18.17 -73.35
N GLY A 15 32.48 -17.16 -73.33
CA GLY A 15 32.17 -15.81 -72.92
C GLY A 15 31.44 -15.04 -74.01
N TRP A 16 30.68 -14.06 -73.54
CA TRP A 16 30.37 -12.85 -74.28
C TRP A 16 30.53 -11.68 -73.33
N GLN A 17 31.42 -10.78 -73.72
CA GLN A 17 31.59 -9.45 -73.15
C GLN A 17 30.26 -8.69 -73.21
N GLN A 18 29.79 -8.14 -72.08
CA GLN A 18 28.70 -7.17 -72.05
C GLN A 18 29.19 -5.90 -71.33
N PRO A 19 28.95 -4.71 -71.89
CA PRO A 19 29.55 -3.46 -71.43
C PRO A 19 28.86 -2.93 -70.17
N SER A 20 29.69 -2.42 -69.26
CA SER A 20 29.46 -1.32 -68.33
C SER A 20 28.04 -0.71 -68.27
N TYR A 21 27.24 -1.16 -67.29
CA TYR A 21 26.22 -0.34 -66.63
C TYR A 21 26.40 -0.39 -65.10
N ARG A 22 27.60 -0.03 -64.63
CA ARG A 22 27.82 0.37 -63.23
C ARG A 22 27.81 1.88 -63.15
N ARG A 23 26.63 2.49 -63.00
CA ARG A 23 26.43 3.84 -62.45
C ARG A 23 24.92 4.12 -62.48
N LEU A 24 24.16 3.64 -61.50
CA LEU A 24 22.88 4.26 -61.03
C LEU A 24 22.10 3.41 -60.01
N GLN A 25 22.74 2.63 -59.13
CA GLN A 25 22.03 2.09 -57.96
C GLN A 25 22.94 2.04 -56.75
N MET A 26 23.26 3.21 -56.20
CA MET A 26 23.93 3.26 -54.90
C MET A 26 23.65 4.56 -54.16
N ARG A 27 22.36 4.95 -54.04
CA ARG A 27 21.89 5.95 -53.05
C ARG A 27 20.45 5.72 -52.57
N LEU A 28 20.01 4.47 -52.47
CA LEU A 28 18.69 4.16 -51.86
C LEU A 28 18.73 3.10 -50.76
N SER A 29 19.92 2.69 -50.32
CA SER A 29 20.13 1.67 -49.28
C SER A 29 20.89 2.21 -48.07
N THR A 30 20.89 3.53 -47.88
CA THR A 30 21.48 4.21 -46.70
C THR A 30 20.48 5.21 -46.10
N LEU A 31 19.20 4.85 -46.06
CA LEU A 31 18.18 5.65 -45.37
C LEU A 31 17.14 4.80 -44.61
N CYS A 32 17.43 3.53 -44.30
CA CYS A 32 16.50 2.66 -43.56
C CYS A 32 17.09 1.98 -42.31
N VAL A 33 18.29 2.33 -41.84
CA VAL A 33 18.91 1.67 -40.66
C VAL A 33 19.37 2.66 -39.58
N ALA A 34 18.68 3.81 -39.44
CA ALA A 34 18.93 4.75 -38.34
C ALA A 34 17.68 5.06 -37.49
N THR A 35 16.63 4.25 -37.59
CA THR A 35 15.38 4.41 -36.81
C THR A 35 14.84 3.06 -36.33
N ALA A 36 15.69 2.20 -35.76
CA ALA A 36 15.24 0.93 -35.17
C ALA A 36 15.89 0.58 -33.82
N LEU A 37 16.76 1.43 -33.26
CA LEU A 37 17.47 1.16 -32.00
C LEU A 37 17.42 2.38 -31.08
N ALA A 38 16.21 2.80 -30.72
CA ALA A 38 15.99 3.70 -29.60
C ALA A 38 14.67 3.42 -28.86
N VAL A 39 14.16 2.18 -28.91
CA VAL A 39 13.31 1.67 -27.82
C VAL A 39 14.25 1.13 -26.75
N GLY A 40 15.14 2.02 -26.28
CA GLY A 40 15.95 1.76 -25.10
C GLY A 40 14.98 1.65 -23.95
N SER A 41 14.82 0.41 -23.46
CA SER A 41 14.26 0.04 -22.17
C SER A 41 14.22 1.23 -21.21
N ILE A 42 13.08 1.90 -21.12
CA ILE A 42 12.74 2.68 -19.94
C ILE A 42 12.48 1.61 -18.89
N GLY A 43 13.56 1.14 -18.26
CA GLY A 43 13.48 0.41 -17.02
C GLY A 43 12.80 1.36 -16.05
N MET A 44 11.48 1.23 -15.90
CA MET A 44 10.77 1.91 -14.85
C MET A 44 11.30 1.29 -13.56
N ALA A 45 12.29 1.95 -12.95
CA ALA A 45 12.69 1.67 -11.59
C ALA A 45 11.41 1.82 -10.75
N GLN A 46 10.78 0.70 -10.42
CA GLN A 46 9.66 0.66 -9.52
C GLN A 46 10.25 1.02 -8.16
N ALA A 47 10.14 2.28 -7.76
CA ALA A 47 10.48 2.68 -6.41
C ALA A 47 9.64 1.84 -5.46
N VAL A 48 10.28 1.22 -4.45
CA VAL A 48 9.55 0.53 -3.38
C VAL A 48 8.57 1.54 -2.79
N PRO A 49 7.25 1.23 -2.74
CA PRO A 49 6.27 2.16 -2.20
C PRO A 49 6.66 2.58 -0.79
N VAL A 50 6.89 3.88 -0.58
CA VAL A 50 7.14 4.43 0.76
C VAL A 50 5.91 4.15 1.61
N ASN A 51 6.12 3.53 2.79
CA ASN A 51 5.08 3.43 3.81
C ASN A 51 5.08 4.72 4.62
N PHE A 52 3.95 5.42 4.65
CA PHE A 52 3.79 6.66 5.40
C PHE A 52 3.47 6.42 6.88
N VAL A 53 3.02 5.21 7.23
CA VAL A 53 2.76 4.80 8.61
C VAL A 53 4.04 4.31 9.25
N GLN A 54 4.36 4.87 10.41
CA GLN A 54 5.44 4.42 11.28
C GLN A 54 4.89 3.46 12.33
N ASN A 55 5.72 2.47 12.71
CA ASN A 55 5.36 1.48 13.74
C ASN A 55 3.96 0.85 13.53
N GLY A 56 3.61 0.52 12.29
CA GLY A 56 2.27 0.03 11.94
C GLY A 56 1.91 -1.34 12.53
N ASP A 57 2.91 -2.12 12.94
CA ASP A 57 2.71 -3.38 13.65
C ASP A 57 2.69 -3.22 15.19
N PHE A 58 2.87 -2.00 15.69
CA PHE A 58 2.89 -1.65 17.11
C PHE A 58 3.99 -2.34 17.93
N SER A 59 5.07 -2.78 17.29
CA SER A 59 6.17 -3.49 17.95
C SER A 59 7.10 -2.57 18.75
N GLN A 60 7.16 -1.29 18.40
CA GLN A 60 8.03 -0.31 19.04
C GLN A 60 7.32 0.39 20.20
N THR A 61 8.00 0.42 21.35
CA THR A 61 7.52 1.09 22.57
C THR A 61 8.62 1.97 23.16
N THR A 62 8.24 3.09 23.80
CA THR A 62 9.17 4.01 24.48
C THR A 62 9.69 3.45 25.81
N SER A 63 9.10 2.37 26.30
CA SER A 63 9.55 1.63 27.48
C SER A 63 9.18 0.17 27.30
N PRO A 64 10.13 -0.78 27.43
CA PRO A 64 9.84 -2.20 27.24
C PRO A 64 8.69 -2.66 28.14
N LYS A 65 7.65 -3.24 27.53
CA LYS A 65 6.56 -3.91 28.22
C LYS A 65 6.63 -5.40 27.89
N SER A 66 6.69 -6.25 28.92
CA SER A 66 6.71 -7.71 28.75
C SER A 66 5.33 -8.35 28.83
N ASN A 67 4.35 -7.62 29.37
CA ASN A 67 2.99 -8.08 29.57
C ASN A 67 1.99 -7.19 28.83
N PRO A 68 0.80 -7.72 28.49
CA PRO A 68 -0.32 -6.90 28.04
C PRO A 68 -0.51 -5.68 28.95
N THR A 69 -0.66 -4.49 28.37
CA THR A 69 -0.66 -3.24 29.13
C THR A 69 -1.65 -2.26 28.52
N GLN A 70 -2.42 -1.56 29.35
CA GLN A 70 -3.37 -0.55 28.86
C GLN A 70 -2.65 0.56 28.10
N PHE A 71 -3.00 0.77 26.85
CA PHE A 71 -2.45 1.81 26.01
C PHE A 71 -3.40 3.00 25.98
N GLY A 72 -2.89 4.21 26.26
CA GLY A 72 -3.63 5.45 26.09
C GLY A 72 -3.53 6.42 27.26
N GLN A 73 -4.34 7.49 27.18
CA GLN A 73 -4.32 8.62 28.14
C GLN A 73 -4.81 8.25 29.54
N ASN A 74 -5.64 7.21 29.67
CA ASN A 74 -6.04 6.72 30.97
C ASN A 74 -4.88 5.93 31.54
N SER A 75 -4.08 6.62 32.34
CA SER A 75 -3.10 6.05 33.24
C SER A 75 -3.51 6.43 34.65
N GLY A 76 -3.33 5.51 35.59
CA GLY A 76 -3.66 5.73 36.98
C GLY A 76 -2.71 4.97 37.87
N THR A 77 -2.85 5.17 39.17
CA THR A 77 -2.10 4.40 40.17
C THR A 77 -3.09 3.54 40.95
N ASN A 78 -2.83 2.24 41.05
CA ASN A 78 -3.54 1.34 41.95
C ASN A 78 -2.55 0.78 42.99
N SER A 79 -3.01 -0.12 43.86
CA SER A 79 -2.15 -0.76 44.87
C SER A 79 -1.02 -1.60 44.27
N SER A 80 -1.06 -1.91 42.97
CA SER A 80 0.00 -2.58 42.22
C SER A 80 0.89 -1.63 41.38
N GLY A 81 0.71 -0.31 41.50
CA GLY A 81 1.55 0.72 40.88
C GLY A 81 0.86 1.53 39.77
N THR A 82 1.65 2.26 38.98
CA THR A 82 1.13 3.00 37.82
C THR A 82 0.81 2.03 36.69
N TRP A 83 -0.43 2.06 36.22
CA TRP A 83 -0.88 1.25 35.08
C TRP A 83 -1.09 2.14 33.84
N GLY A 84 -0.83 1.52 32.68
CA GLY A 84 -1.04 2.09 31.36
C GLY A 84 -0.15 3.29 30.96
N GLY A 85 -0.62 4.07 29.99
CA GLY A 85 0.03 5.29 29.48
C GLY A 85 0.22 5.31 27.96
N GLN A 86 0.76 6.41 27.45
CA GLN A 86 1.20 6.55 26.06
C GLN A 86 2.63 6.03 25.93
N PHE A 87 2.80 4.80 25.47
CA PHE A 87 4.12 4.18 25.32
C PHE A 87 4.33 3.47 23.98
N VAL A 88 3.31 3.30 23.15
CA VAL A 88 3.47 2.75 21.80
C VAL A 88 3.99 3.89 20.91
N THR A 89 5.18 3.73 20.35
CA THR A 89 5.85 4.79 19.58
C THR A 89 5.01 5.20 18.37
N ASP A 90 4.96 6.49 18.05
CA ASP A 90 4.21 7.11 16.93
C ASP A 90 2.68 7.02 17.01
N TRP A 91 2.14 6.31 17.98
CA TRP A 91 0.70 6.12 18.15
C TRP A 91 0.19 6.79 19.42
N LEU A 92 -1.01 7.34 19.31
CA LEU A 92 -1.77 7.85 20.45
C LEU A 92 -3.04 7.03 20.61
N SER A 93 -3.40 6.72 21.85
CA SER A 93 -4.72 6.18 22.20
C SER A 93 -5.47 7.17 23.11
N THR A 94 -6.60 7.69 22.64
CA THR A 94 -7.38 8.72 23.35
C THR A 94 -8.84 8.31 23.49
N PRO A 95 -9.50 8.62 24.62
CA PRO A 95 -10.93 8.38 24.77
C PRO A 95 -11.76 9.00 23.65
N TYR A 96 -12.77 8.28 23.18
CA TYR A 96 -13.73 8.82 22.23
C TYR A 96 -14.86 9.55 22.96
N LYS A 97 -15.02 10.84 22.69
CA LYS A 97 -16.02 11.71 23.36
C LYS A 97 -15.87 11.64 24.89
N ASN A 98 -16.95 11.33 25.61
CA ASN A 98 -16.99 11.25 27.07
C ASN A 98 -16.73 9.83 27.57
N SER A 99 -16.16 8.94 26.76
CA SER A 99 -15.80 7.60 27.19
C SER A 99 -14.64 7.65 28.20
N THR A 100 -14.47 6.57 28.93
CA THR A 100 -13.32 6.34 29.79
C THR A 100 -12.17 5.63 29.06
N GLY A 101 -12.24 5.45 27.74
CA GLY A 101 -11.18 4.94 26.86
C GLY A 101 -10.41 3.69 27.33
N TYR A 102 -10.67 2.55 26.71
CA TYR A 102 -10.01 1.29 27.02
C TYR A 102 -9.42 0.62 25.78
N SER A 103 -8.08 0.60 25.70
CA SER A 103 -7.33 -0.24 24.78
C SER A 103 -6.19 -0.93 25.50
N ILE A 104 -5.86 -2.14 25.06
CA ILE A 104 -4.70 -2.90 25.53
C ILE A 104 -3.73 -3.05 24.38
N TRP A 105 -2.46 -2.74 24.61
CA TRP A 105 -1.38 -3.19 23.75
C TRP A 105 -1.02 -4.62 24.14
N GLU A 106 -1.03 -5.51 23.15
CA GLU A 106 -0.82 -6.93 23.30
C GLU A 106 0.55 -7.31 22.71
N PRO A 107 1.51 -7.77 23.53
CA PRO A 107 2.84 -8.16 23.06
C PRO A 107 2.80 -9.40 22.15
N SER A 108 1.81 -10.28 22.34
CA SER A 108 1.61 -11.47 21.53
C SER A 108 0.20 -12.04 21.74
N ALA A 109 -0.26 -12.85 20.78
CA ALA A 109 -1.53 -13.58 20.92
C ALA A 109 -1.52 -14.58 22.08
N SER A 110 -0.36 -15.20 22.38
CA SER A 110 -0.25 -16.14 23.50
C SER A 110 -0.49 -15.46 24.85
N LEU A 111 0.03 -14.23 25.03
CA LEU A 111 -0.12 -13.48 26.27
C LEU A 111 -1.52 -12.86 26.39
N ALA A 112 -2.09 -12.38 25.28
CA ALA A 112 -3.45 -11.82 25.26
C ALA A 112 -4.52 -12.78 25.83
N GLY A 113 -4.35 -14.09 25.60
CA GLY A 113 -5.26 -15.13 26.09
C GLY A 113 -4.91 -15.72 27.46
N SER A 114 -3.76 -15.38 28.06
CA SER A 114 -3.26 -16.09 29.25
C SER A 114 -2.76 -15.19 30.39
N VAL A 115 -2.41 -13.93 30.11
CA VAL A 115 -1.86 -12.99 31.10
C VAL A 115 -2.78 -11.79 31.25
N GLN A 116 -3.20 -11.51 32.49
CA GLN A 116 -4.02 -10.33 32.77
C GLN A 116 -3.23 -9.06 32.45
N PRO A 117 -3.81 -8.11 31.72
CA PRO A 117 -3.12 -6.87 31.40
C PRO A 117 -2.92 -6.01 32.64
N THR A 118 -1.83 -5.26 32.62
CA THR A 118 -1.61 -4.15 33.56
C THR A 118 -2.50 -2.99 33.13
N SER A 119 -3.70 -2.91 33.72
CA SER A 119 -4.76 -1.96 33.35
C SER A 119 -5.61 -1.50 34.54
N GLN A 120 -6.50 -0.55 34.30
CA GLN A 120 -7.50 -0.08 35.27
C GLN A 120 -8.41 -1.21 35.79
N PHE A 121 -8.50 -2.33 35.08
CA PHE A 121 -9.34 -3.47 35.43
C PHE A 121 -8.57 -4.72 35.84
N GLY A 122 -7.23 -4.69 35.86
CA GLY A 122 -6.37 -5.85 36.09
C GLY A 122 -6.67 -6.62 37.39
N SER A 123 -7.21 -5.98 38.43
CA SER A 123 -7.58 -6.61 39.70
C SER A 123 -8.98 -7.27 39.72
N THR A 124 -9.83 -7.00 38.73
CA THR A 124 -11.21 -7.51 38.66
C THR A 124 -11.36 -8.76 37.78
N GLY A 125 -10.24 -9.24 37.21
CA GLY A 125 -10.19 -10.45 36.40
C GLY A 125 -10.87 -10.34 35.04
N ARG A 126 -10.96 -9.14 34.48
CA ARG A 126 -11.19 -8.86 33.05
C ARG A 126 -9.93 -8.11 32.57
N PRO A 127 -9.37 -8.32 31.35
CA PRO A 127 -9.88 -8.91 30.11
C PRO A 127 -8.84 -9.75 29.34
N LEU A 128 -8.91 -11.08 29.42
CA LEU A 128 -8.17 -11.88 28.44
C LEU A 128 -8.98 -11.89 27.15
N VAL A 129 -8.33 -11.59 26.03
CA VAL A 129 -8.98 -11.73 24.73
C VAL A 129 -8.96 -13.21 24.36
N ALA A 130 -10.14 -13.79 24.16
CA ALA A 130 -10.28 -15.23 24.02
C ALA A 130 -9.86 -15.71 22.63
N SER A 131 -9.16 -16.85 22.59
CA SER A 131 -8.92 -17.63 21.35
C SER A 131 -8.20 -16.87 20.22
N VAL A 132 -7.46 -15.80 20.54
CA VAL A 132 -6.73 -15.01 19.54
C VAL A 132 -5.53 -15.79 19.01
N THR A 133 -5.32 -15.73 17.69
CA THR A 133 -4.13 -16.27 17.03
C THR A 133 -3.16 -15.15 16.64
N ALA A 134 -1.91 -15.50 16.37
CA ALA A 134 -0.91 -14.52 15.97
C ALA A 134 -1.35 -13.74 14.71
N PRO A 135 -1.13 -12.42 14.66
CA PRO A 135 -1.30 -11.63 13.45
C PRO A 135 -0.60 -12.25 12.22
N PRO A 136 -1.15 -12.07 11.00
CA PRO A 136 -0.50 -12.57 9.78
C PRO A 136 0.80 -11.84 9.41
N VAL A 137 1.07 -10.68 10.02
CA VAL A 137 2.20 -9.81 9.70
C VAL A 137 2.81 -9.18 10.96
N GLY A 138 4.05 -8.68 10.83
CA GLY A 138 4.74 -7.93 11.87
C GLY A 138 5.31 -8.81 12.98
N ALA A 139 5.66 -8.17 14.11
CA ALA A 139 6.25 -8.84 15.27
C ALA A 139 5.27 -9.69 16.09
N GLY A 140 3.99 -9.78 15.69
CA GLY A 140 2.94 -10.47 16.44
C GLY A 140 2.24 -9.61 17.50
N THR A 141 2.60 -8.33 17.58
CA THR A 141 1.97 -7.31 18.43
C THR A 141 0.70 -6.75 17.81
N PHE A 142 -0.25 -6.33 18.64
CA PHE A 142 -1.49 -5.70 18.20
C PHE A 142 -2.12 -4.83 19.30
N ILE A 143 -3.09 -4.00 18.93
CA ILE A 143 -3.92 -3.26 19.88
C ILE A 143 -5.30 -3.90 19.94
N ALA A 144 -5.79 -4.19 21.14
CA ALA A 144 -7.18 -4.54 21.39
C ALA A 144 -7.93 -3.29 21.87
N MET A 145 -9.00 -2.89 21.18
CA MET A 145 -9.77 -1.69 21.42
C MET A 145 -11.21 -2.04 21.81
N ASP A 146 -11.66 -1.58 22.98
CA ASP A 146 -13.04 -1.81 23.41
C ASP A 146 -14.02 -1.05 22.51
N GLY A 147 -15.03 -1.75 21.99
CA GLY A 147 -16.08 -1.20 21.15
C GLY A 147 -17.31 -0.71 21.93
N GLU A 148 -17.35 -0.93 23.24
CA GLU A 148 -18.43 -0.45 24.11
C GLU A 148 -18.37 1.08 24.21
N SER A 149 -19.51 1.78 24.14
CA SER A 149 -19.53 3.24 24.00
C SER A 149 -18.99 4.02 25.21
N ALA A 150 -19.06 3.46 26.42
CA ALA A 150 -18.47 4.05 27.62
C ALA A 150 -16.95 3.77 27.74
N TYR A 151 -16.41 2.85 26.94
CA TYR A 151 -14.98 2.51 26.90
C TYR A 151 -14.31 2.73 25.53
N SER A 152 -15.04 3.20 24.52
CA SER A 152 -14.54 3.37 23.16
C SER A 152 -13.32 4.28 23.09
N VAL A 153 -12.39 3.93 22.22
CA VAL A 153 -11.10 4.63 22.10
C VAL A 153 -10.75 4.89 20.65
N VAL A 154 -9.99 5.96 20.42
CA VAL A 154 -9.41 6.29 19.12
C VAL A 154 -7.91 6.02 19.18
N VAL A 155 -7.42 5.13 18.32
CA VAL A 155 -5.99 4.89 18.10
C VAL A 155 -5.56 5.67 16.85
N SER A 156 -4.54 6.51 16.95
CA SER A 156 -4.22 7.48 15.88
C SER A 156 -2.74 7.78 15.72
N GLN A 157 -2.36 8.22 14.53
CA GLN A 157 -1.02 8.67 14.15
C GLN A 157 -1.12 9.88 13.21
N ALA A 158 -0.26 10.88 13.40
CA ALA A 158 -0.12 11.97 12.44
C ALA A 158 0.71 11.51 11.23
N ILE A 159 0.11 11.58 10.05
CA ILE A 159 0.77 11.21 8.79
C ILE A 159 1.24 12.46 8.08
N ASN A 160 2.56 12.56 7.89
CA ASN A 160 3.23 13.71 7.29
C ASN A 160 3.71 13.40 5.86
N GLY A 161 4.02 14.46 5.09
CA GLY A 161 4.59 14.32 3.74
C GLY A 161 3.57 13.93 2.67
N LEU A 162 2.28 14.14 2.94
CA LEU A 162 1.22 13.88 1.98
C LEU A 162 1.24 14.91 0.84
N THR A 163 0.76 14.50 -0.32
CA THR A 163 0.51 15.38 -1.47
C THR A 163 -0.98 15.66 -1.55
N LYS A 164 -1.40 16.93 -1.43
CA LYS A 164 -2.81 17.30 -1.54
C LYS A 164 -3.40 16.85 -2.89
N GLY A 165 -4.59 16.27 -2.86
CA GLY A 165 -5.29 15.72 -4.03
C GLY A 165 -4.81 14.32 -4.45
N GLN A 166 -3.75 13.81 -3.84
CA GLN A 166 -3.26 12.48 -4.12
C GLN A 166 -4.06 11.41 -3.40
N ALA A 167 -4.32 10.30 -4.11
CA ALA A 167 -4.88 9.10 -3.53
C ALA A 167 -3.83 8.26 -2.77
N TYR A 168 -4.21 7.78 -1.59
CA TYR A 168 -3.44 6.88 -0.75
C TYR A 168 -4.27 5.66 -0.39
N LEU A 169 -3.66 4.48 -0.40
CA LEU A 169 -4.29 3.24 0.05
C LEU A 169 -3.81 2.98 1.48
N VAL A 170 -4.75 2.95 2.41
CA VAL A 170 -4.51 2.54 3.80
C VAL A 170 -4.93 1.09 3.93
N SER A 171 -4.02 0.22 4.34
CA SER A 171 -4.25 -1.21 4.53
C SER A 171 -3.90 -1.62 5.95
N PHE A 172 -4.71 -2.48 6.57
CA PHE A 172 -4.51 -2.92 7.95
C PHE A 172 -5.15 -4.28 8.19
N TYR A 173 -4.60 -5.01 9.15
CA TYR A 173 -5.23 -6.23 9.66
C TYR A 173 -6.09 -5.89 10.86
N TRP A 174 -7.31 -6.42 10.87
CA TRP A 174 -8.20 -6.31 12.01
C TRP A 174 -8.94 -7.62 12.29
N GLY A 175 -9.55 -7.72 13.46
CA GLY A 175 -10.44 -8.82 13.80
C GLY A 175 -11.37 -8.43 14.93
N GLY A 176 -12.52 -9.09 15.02
CA GLY A 176 -13.41 -9.01 16.15
C GLY A 176 -13.08 -10.10 17.16
N ALA A 177 -13.03 -9.76 18.44
CA ALA A 177 -12.81 -10.72 19.51
C ALA A 177 -13.68 -10.42 20.72
N GLU A 178 -13.95 -11.47 21.49
CA GLU A 178 -14.59 -11.36 22.80
C GLU A 178 -13.61 -11.63 23.94
N THR A 179 -13.96 -11.13 25.12
CA THR A 179 -13.22 -11.47 26.34
C THR A 179 -13.56 -12.90 26.80
N THR A 180 -12.67 -13.55 27.54
CA THR A 180 -12.92 -14.89 28.12
C THR A 180 -14.11 -14.95 29.09
N LYS A 181 -14.62 -13.80 29.55
CA LYS A 181 -15.79 -13.69 30.43
C LYS A 181 -17.06 -13.25 29.69
N ALA A 182 -17.02 -13.16 28.37
CA ALA A 182 -18.21 -12.88 27.57
C ALA A 182 -19.24 -13.99 27.75
N THR A 183 -20.52 -13.62 27.82
CA THR A 183 -21.64 -14.57 27.96
C THR A 183 -22.72 -14.39 26.90
N LYS A 184 -22.56 -13.39 26.04
CA LYS A 184 -23.53 -13.02 25.01
C LYS A 184 -22.80 -12.74 23.70
N THR A 185 -23.52 -12.92 22.61
CA THR A 185 -23.07 -12.50 21.28
C THR A 185 -23.05 -10.98 21.19
N THR A 186 -22.00 -10.44 20.58
CA THR A 186 -21.83 -9.02 20.30
C THR A 186 -21.65 -8.80 18.80
N THR A 187 -21.54 -7.53 18.44
CA THR A 187 -21.07 -7.10 17.13
C THR A 187 -19.96 -6.07 17.28
N ILE A 188 -19.08 -6.00 16.30
CA ILE A 188 -17.94 -5.08 16.29
C ILE A 188 -17.62 -4.64 14.86
N ASN A 189 -17.26 -3.38 14.69
CA ASN A 189 -16.63 -2.85 13.48
C ASN A 189 -15.55 -1.84 13.86
N LEU A 190 -14.74 -1.47 12.86
CA LEU A 190 -13.69 -0.48 12.98
C LEU A 190 -13.94 0.63 11.96
N THR A 191 -14.00 1.87 12.43
CA THR A 191 -14.02 3.05 11.56
C THR A 191 -12.62 3.60 11.44
N VAL A 192 -12.10 3.66 10.22
CA VAL A 192 -10.82 4.28 9.88
C VAL A 192 -11.05 5.64 9.24
N SER A 193 -10.27 6.63 9.65
CA SER A 193 -10.38 7.99 9.14
C SER A 193 -9.02 8.57 8.78
N LEU A 194 -8.98 9.38 7.73
CA LEU A 194 -7.84 10.24 7.39
C LEU A 194 -8.35 11.66 7.22
N GLY A 195 -7.95 12.57 8.11
CA GLY A 195 -8.47 13.93 8.13
C GLY A 195 -10.00 13.95 8.30
N SER A 196 -10.72 14.42 7.29
CA SER A 196 -12.20 14.49 7.30
C SER A 196 -12.90 13.31 6.61
N GLN A 197 -12.15 12.36 6.04
CA GLN A 197 -12.69 11.20 5.35
C GLN A 197 -12.74 10.00 6.28
N SER A 198 -13.80 9.20 6.20
CA SER A 198 -13.98 8.00 7.03
C SER A 198 -14.54 6.83 6.22
N HIS A 199 -14.09 5.63 6.56
CA HIS A 199 -14.65 4.36 6.08
C HIS A 199 -14.85 3.42 7.27
N THR A 200 -15.87 2.56 7.21
CA THR A 200 -16.16 1.58 8.26
C THR A 200 -16.04 0.18 7.67
N THR A 201 -15.38 -0.72 8.39
CA THR A 201 -15.29 -2.14 8.02
C THR A 201 -16.65 -2.82 8.09
N PRO A 202 -16.82 -4.01 7.46
CA PRO A 202 -18.00 -4.82 7.69
C PRO A 202 -18.19 -5.12 9.18
N THR A 203 -19.44 -5.12 9.65
CA THR A 203 -19.75 -5.50 11.03
C THR A 203 -19.61 -7.01 11.19
N LEU A 204 -18.80 -7.43 12.17
CA LEU A 204 -18.63 -8.84 12.54
C LEU A 204 -19.53 -9.16 13.73
N THR A 205 -20.22 -10.30 13.66
CA THR A 205 -20.93 -10.88 14.80
C THR A 205 -20.00 -11.84 15.53
N GLN A 206 -19.82 -11.64 16.83
CA GLN A 206 -18.93 -12.46 17.66
C GLN A 206 -19.71 -13.23 18.73
N PRO A 207 -19.76 -14.57 18.65
CA PRO A 207 -20.21 -15.38 19.78
C PRO A 207 -19.33 -15.12 21.02
N ALA A 208 -19.89 -15.39 22.19
CA ALA A 208 -19.17 -15.26 23.46
C ALA A 208 -17.84 -16.05 23.44
N GLY A 209 -16.73 -15.37 23.76
CA GLY A 209 -15.39 -15.97 23.80
C GLY A 209 -14.79 -16.33 22.44
N ALA A 210 -15.39 -15.88 21.33
CA ALA A 210 -14.91 -16.14 19.99
C ALA A 210 -13.89 -15.09 19.52
N PHE A 211 -13.15 -15.48 18.48
CA PHE A 211 -12.32 -14.61 17.67
C PHE A 211 -12.69 -14.84 16.20
N SER A 212 -12.88 -13.77 15.43
CA SER A 212 -13.29 -13.82 14.02
C SER A 212 -12.22 -14.37 13.08
N GLY A 213 -10.95 -14.44 13.53
CA GLY A 213 -9.81 -14.48 12.63
C GLY A 213 -9.42 -13.08 12.14
N TRP A 214 -8.20 -12.96 11.65
CA TRP A 214 -7.66 -11.74 11.08
C TRP A 214 -8.17 -11.50 9.65
N GLN A 215 -8.53 -10.26 9.35
CA GLN A 215 -9.01 -9.79 8.06
C GLN A 215 -8.15 -8.63 7.59
N LEU A 216 -7.71 -8.67 6.34
CA LEU A 216 -7.03 -7.54 5.70
C LEU A 216 -8.10 -6.63 5.10
N GLU A 217 -8.12 -5.38 5.52
CA GLU A 217 -8.97 -4.34 4.93
C GLU A 217 -8.12 -3.28 4.25
N SER A 218 -8.68 -2.64 3.23
CA SER A 218 -7.99 -1.58 2.50
C SER A 218 -8.96 -0.51 2.01
N PHE A 219 -8.69 0.74 2.37
CA PHE A 219 -9.50 1.88 1.96
C PHE A 219 -8.65 2.94 1.27
N LYS A 220 -9.22 3.55 0.24
CA LYS A 220 -8.59 4.61 -0.52
C LYS A 220 -9.04 5.97 0.02
N PHE A 221 -8.08 6.78 0.42
CA PHE A 221 -8.26 8.16 0.87
C PHE A 221 -7.65 9.13 -0.14
N VAL A 222 -8.10 10.38 -0.13
CA VAL A 222 -7.51 11.47 -0.91
C VAL A 222 -7.08 12.55 0.07
N ALA A 223 -5.78 12.81 0.14
CA ALA A 223 -5.24 13.75 1.10
C ALA A 223 -5.72 15.18 0.80
N ASN A 224 -6.25 15.89 1.80
CA ASN A 224 -6.68 17.28 1.70
C ASN A 224 -5.60 18.27 2.13
N SER A 225 -4.57 17.81 2.84
CA SER A 225 -3.41 18.58 3.27
C SER A 225 -2.09 17.78 3.09
N THR A 226 -0.97 18.36 3.52
CA THR A 226 0.33 17.68 3.58
C THR A 226 0.57 16.91 4.88
N SER A 227 -0.33 17.07 5.86
CA SER A 227 -0.30 16.39 7.17
C SER A 227 -1.70 16.15 7.68
N GLU A 228 -2.09 14.89 7.86
CA GLU A 228 -3.43 14.50 8.31
C GLU A 228 -3.36 13.48 9.43
N LEU A 229 -4.39 13.45 10.28
CA LEU A 229 -4.52 12.44 11.32
C LEU A 229 -5.14 11.18 10.72
N LEU A 230 -4.41 10.07 10.77
CA LEU A 230 -4.95 8.73 10.56
C LEU A 230 -5.47 8.21 11.89
N SER A 231 -6.71 7.74 11.94
CA SER A 231 -7.32 7.24 13.17
C SER A 231 -8.19 6.01 12.96
N PHE A 232 -8.32 5.23 14.02
CA PHE A 232 -9.13 4.02 14.09
C PHE A 232 -10.01 4.12 15.33
N LEU A 233 -11.32 3.90 15.16
CA LEU A 233 -12.32 3.89 16.23
C LEU A 233 -13.04 2.56 16.23
N SER A 234 -13.00 1.86 17.36
CA SER A 234 -13.77 0.64 17.59
C SER A 234 -15.19 0.99 18.00
N MET A 235 -16.19 0.31 17.42
CA MET A 235 -17.58 0.43 17.83
C MET A 235 -18.26 -0.95 17.83
N GLY A 236 -18.99 -1.24 18.90
CA GLY A 236 -19.69 -2.51 19.05
C GLY A 236 -21.01 -2.40 19.79
N THR A 237 -21.78 -3.48 19.72
CA THR A 237 -23.09 -3.60 20.37
C THR A 237 -23.30 -5.02 20.93
N PRO A 238 -24.24 -5.22 21.86
CA PRO A 238 -24.98 -4.21 22.62
C PRO A 238 -24.09 -3.47 23.64
N ALA A 239 -24.58 -2.33 24.13
CA ALA A 239 -23.91 -1.59 25.20
C ALA A 239 -23.79 -2.43 26.49
N GLY A 240 -22.76 -2.15 27.30
CA GLY A 240 -22.47 -2.88 28.54
C GLY A 240 -21.78 -4.25 28.35
N LEU A 241 -21.46 -4.64 27.12
CA LEU A 241 -20.58 -5.78 26.81
C LEU A 241 -19.29 -5.27 26.17
N PRO A 242 -18.14 -5.96 26.33
CA PRO A 242 -16.86 -5.50 25.80
C PRO A 242 -16.43 -6.26 24.52
N PRO A 243 -17.06 -6.02 23.36
CA PRO A 243 -16.49 -6.49 22.10
C PRO A 243 -15.17 -5.76 21.86
N MET A 244 -14.16 -6.51 21.43
CA MET A 244 -12.83 -5.97 21.18
C MET A 244 -12.57 -5.97 19.67
N ALA A 245 -12.20 -4.81 19.12
CA ALA A 245 -11.57 -4.75 17.81
C ALA A 245 -10.06 -4.89 17.97
N LEU A 246 -9.46 -5.86 17.29
CA LEU A 246 -8.02 -6.05 17.24
C LEU A 246 -7.48 -5.32 16.01
N LEU A 247 -6.32 -4.65 16.13
CA LEU A 247 -5.71 -3.86 15.07
C LEU A 247 -4.19 -4.10 15.02
N THR A 248 -3.65 -4.34 13.82
CA THR A 248 -2.20 -4.48 13.56
C THR A 248 -1.87 -4.30 12.07
N GLY A 249 -0.59 -4.23 11.74
CA GLY A 249 -0.08 -4.20 10.37
C GLY A 249 -0.58 -3.01 9.55
N VAL A 250 -0.72 -1.84 10.16
CA VAL A 250 -1.20 -0.64 9.48
C VAL A 250 -0.13 -0.13 8.50
N SER A 251 -0.53 0.12 7.27
CA SER A 251 0.31 0.64 6.20
C SER A 251 -0.44 1.65 5.37
N MET A 252 0.29 2.60 4.80
CA MET A 252 -0.27 3.61 3.90
C MET A 252 0.70 3.88 2.77
N HIS A 253 0.22 3.71 1.54
CA HIS A 253 1.03 3.88 0.33
C HIS A 253 0.35 4.82 -0.66
N LYS A 254 1.15 5.57 -1.42
CA LYS A 254 0.66 6.39 -2.52
C LYS A 254 0.08 5.48 -3.60
N VAL A 255 -1.16 5.73 -4.04
CA VAL A 255 -1.74 5.04 -5.19
C VAL A 255 -1.21 5.72 -6.44
N PRO A 256 -0.47 5.03 -7.33
CA PRO A 256 0.00 5.63 -8.57
C PRO A 256 -1.16 6.21 -9.37
N GLU A 257 -0.97 7.39 -9.97
CA GLU A 257 -1.93 7.88 -10.95
C GLU A 257 -2.06 6.85 -12.08
N PRO A 258 -3.28 6.58 -12.58
CA PRO A 258 -3.43 5.66 -13.70
C PRO A 258 -2.53 6.09 -14.85
N SER A 259 -1.77 5.14 -15.39
CA SER A 259 -0.83 5.34 -16.51
C SER A 259 -1.46 6.00 -17.72
N VAL A 260 -2.79 6.03 -17.82
CA VAL A 260 -3.57 6.79 -18.81
C VAL A 260 -3.15 8.26 -18.87
N LEU A 261 -2.87 8.94 -17.75
CA LEU A 261 -2.41 10.33 -17.77
C LEU A 261 -0.99 10.47 -18.35
N ALA A 262 -0.10 9.56 -17.98
CA ALA A 262 1.25 9.49 -18.55
C ALA A 262 1.21 9.14 -20.05
N MET A 263 0.31 8.25 -20.49
CA MET A 263 0.11 7.92 -21.89
C MET A 263 -0.56 9.06 -22.67
N PHE A 264 -1.45 9.82 -22.04
CA PHE A 264 -2.07 10.99 -22.68
C PHE A 264 -1.04 12.10 -22.87
N GLY A 265 -0.25 12.41 -21.82
CA GLY A 265 0.85 13.37 -21.92
C GLY A 265 1.92 12.94 -22.92
N GLY A 266 2.38 11.68 -22.83
CA GLY A 266 3.36 11.12 -23.77
C GLY A 266 2.82 11.03 -25.21
N GLY A 267 1.55 10.67 -25.38
CA GLY A 267 0.89 10.60 -26.68
C GLY A 267 0.77 11.98 -27.34
N LEU A 268 0.36 13.00 -26.59
CA LEU A 268 0.29 14.38 -27.10
C LEU A 268 1.67 14.94 -27.46
N LEU A 269 2.69 14.67 -26.64
CA LEU A 269 4.08 15.05 -26.96
C LEU A 269 4.58 14.33 -28.22
N GLY A 270 4.29 13.02 -28.34
CA GLY A 270 4.62 12.22 -29.52
C GLY A 270 3.98 12.78 -30.80
N LEU A 271 2.69 13.12 -30.75
CA LEU A 271 1.99 13.75 -31.88
C LEU A 271 2.55 15.13 -32.22
N GLY A 272 2.86 15.95 -31.21
CA GLY A 272 3.48 17.26 -31.39
C GLY A 272 4.81 17.17 -32.15
N LEU A 273 5.69 16.24 -31.76
CA LEU A 273 6.96 16.02 -32.45
C LEU A 273 6.77 15.58 -33.90
N LEU A 274 5.83 14.66 -34.17
CA LEU A 274 5.52 14.21 -35.54
C LEU A 274 5.10 15.38 -36.44
N THR A 275 4.31 16.34 -35.94
CA THR A 275 3.92 17.52 -36.73
C THR A 275 5.10 18.44 -37.05
N VAL A 276 6.05 18.61 -36.11
CA VAL A 276 7.26 19.41 -36.35
C VAL A 276 8.14 18.77 -37.41
N PHE A 277 8.34 17.45 -37.34
CA PHE A 277 9.12 16.74 -38.36
C PHE A 277 8.44 16.76 -39.73
N ALA A 278 7.11 16.60 -39.79
CA ALA A 278 6.36 16.71 -41.03
C ALA A 278 6.49 18.11 -41.67
N ARG A 279 6.40 19.19 -40.87
CA ARG A 279 6.58 20.57 -41.35
C ARG A 279 7.99 20.84 -41.87
N ARG A 280 9.02 20.34 -41.19
CA ARG A 280 10.43 20.50 -41.64
C ARG A 280 10.68 19.79 -42.97
N ASN A 281 10.05 18.65 -43.19
CA ASN A 281 10.15 17.93 -44.46
C ASN A 281 9.38 18.62 -45.60
N ALA A 282 8.24 19.26 -45.30
CA ALA A 282 7.49 20.04 -46.29
C ALA A 282 8.26 21.29 -46.74
N ALA A 283 8.87 22.05 -45.82
CA ALA A 283 9.65 23.25 -46.14
C ALA A 283 10.86 22.96 -47.06
N ARG A 284 11.52 21.82 -46.89
CA ARG A 284 12.63 21.38 -47.75
C ARG A 284 12.19 21.02 -49.16
N ARG A 285 10.93 20.59 -49.35
CA ARG A 285 10.40 20.26 -50.68
C ARG A 285 10.08 21.51 -51.51
N CYS A 286 9.70 22.63 -50.88
CA CYS A 286 9.50 23.90 -51.59
C CYS A 286 10.82 24.51 -52.07
N GLN A 287 11.92 24.36 -51.32
CA GLN A 287 13.25 24.85 -51.76
C GLN A 287 13.85 24.07 -52.96
N MET A 288 13.36 22.86 -53.24
CA MET A 288 13.80 22.08 -54.41
C MET A 288 12.96 22.35 -55.67
N ALA A 289 11.78 22.97 -55.53
CA ALA A 289 10.90 23.30 -56.66
C ALA A 289 11.21 24.66 -57.30
N ASP A 290 12.01 25.52 -56.64
CA ASP A 290 12.40 26.86 -57.10
C ASP A 290 13.79 26.88 -57.81
N GLY A 291 14.40 25.71 -58.01
CA GLY A 291 15.77 25.58 -58.52
C GLY A 291 15.90 25.13 -59.98
N SER A 292 14.81 25.01 -60.74
CA SER A 292 14.84 24.44 -62.10
C SER A 292 14.82 25.44 -63.26
N ASP A 293 14.93 26.75 -63.02
CA ASP A 293 14.92 27.80 -64.07
C ASP A 293 16.29 28.48 -64.30
N ILE A 294 17.38 27.73 -64.20
CA ILE A 294 18.70 28.20 -64.66
C ILE A 294 19.54 27.04 -65.20
N ALA A 295 19.31 26.73 -66.48
CA ALA A 295 20.26 26.37 -67.55
C ALA A 295 19.59 25.52 -68.62
#